data_AF-A0A7G8XCW6-F1
#
_entry.id   AF-A0A7G8XCW6-F1
#
_cell.length_a   1.000
_cell.length_b   1.000
_cell.length_c   1.000
_cell.angle_alpha   90.00
_cell.angle_beta   90.00
_cell.angle_gamma   90.00
#
_symmetry.space_group_name_H-M   'P 1'
#
loop_
_entity.id
_entity.type
_entity.pdbx_description
1 polymer ?
#
loop_
_entity_poly.entity_id
_entity_poly.type
_entity_poly.pdbx_seq_one_letter_code
_entity_poly.pdbx_strand_id
1 'polypeptide(L)' 'MPFLYFPEDKSEYIPAAISMFFFAILLVLTFMWIRRKSKKQELEAKEFEERILRERREQKENEHPQN' A
#
# COMPACT_ATOMS: atom_id res chain seq x y z
N MET A 1 41.63 0.43 -5.20
CA MET A 1 40.34 0.23 -4.49
C MET A 1 39.97 1.56 -3.85
N PRO A 2 38.71 2.04 -3.93
CA PRO A 2 38.34 3.23 -3.19
C PRO A 2 38.45 2.93 -1.68
N PHE A 3 39.25 3.73 -0.98
CA PHE A 3 39.39 3.64 0.47
C PHE A 3 38.07 4.13 1.10
N LEU A 4 37.46 3.32 1.96
CA LEU A 4 36.28 3.74 2.71
C LEU A 4 36.75 4.75 3.76
N TYR A 5 36.48 6.04 3.52
CA TYR A 5 36.80 7.08 4.48
C TYR A 5 35.87 6.96 5.68
N PHE A 6 36.46 6.58 6.81
CA PHE A 6 35.79 6.61 8.09
C PHE A 6 36.31 7.84 8.83
N PRO A 7 35.46 8.87 9.06
CA PRO A 7 35.88 9.99 9.87
C PRO A 7 36.29 9.52 11.28
N GLU A 8 37.41 10.05 11.76
CA GLU A 8 37.92 9.83 13.11
C GLU A 8 36.96 10.43 14.15
N ASP A 9 36.38 11.59 13.84
CA ASP A 9 35.38 12.24 14.69
C ASP A 9 33.97 11.72 14.36
N LYS A 10 33.27 11.21 15.38
CA LYS A 10 31.92 10.64 15.22
C LYS A 10 30.87 11.68 14.84
N SER A 11 31.13 12.97 15.08
CA SER A 11 30.22 14.05 14.73
C SER A 11 30.00 14.18 13.22
N GLU A 12 30.96 13.76 12.39
CA GLU A 12 30.84 13.79 10.93
C GLU A 12 29.79 12.79 10.39
N TYR A 13 29.36 11.79 11.19
CA TYR A 13 28.27 10.88 10.81
C TYR A 13 26.87 11.42 11.14
N ILE A 14 26.76 12.49 11.95
CA ILE A 14 25.47 13.07 12.36
C ILE A 14 24.59 13.43 11.15
N PRO A 15 25.10 14.08 10.07
CA PRO A 15 24.30 14.38 8.89
C PRO A 15 23.73 13.13 8.21
N ALA A 16 24.49 12.04 8.18
CA ALA A 16 24.04 10.77 7.61
C ALA A 16 22.95 10.13 8.48
N ALA A 17 23.10 10.17 9.81
CA ALA A 17 22.09 9.68 10.75
C ALA A 17 20.77 10.47 10.65
N ILE A 18 20.84 11.79 10.51
CA ILE A 18 19.66 12.64 10.32
C ILE A 18 18.96 12.29 9.00
N SER A 19 19.72 12.14 7.92
CA SER A 19 19.19 11.77 6.61
C SER A 19 18.50 10.40 6.65
N MET A 20 19.16 9.40 7.26
CA MET A 20 18.60 8.07 7.44
C MET A 20 17.30 8.12 8.25
N PHE A 21 17.29 8.88 9.35
CA PHE A 21 16.11 9.02 10.20
C PHE A 21 14.94 9.68 9.45
N PHE A 22 15.22 10.72 8.68
CA PHE A 22 14.21 11.38 7.84
C PHE A 22 13.58 10.41 6.84
N PHE A 23 14.41 9.64 6.11
CA PHE A 23 13.89 8.63 5.18
C PHE A 23 13.14 7.50 5.89
N ALA A 24 13.59 7.07 7.07
CA ALA A 24 12.89 6.06 7.85
C ALA A 24 11.49 6.54 8.27
N ILE A 25 11.35 7.80 8.71
CA ILE A 25 10.05 8.39 9.00
C ILE A 25 9.17 8.39 7.75
N LEU A 26 9.67 8.87 6.62
CA LEU A 26 8.92 8.91 5.37
C LEU A 26 8.46 7.52 4.92
N LEU A 27 9.32 6.50 5.06
CA LEU A 27 8.99 5.11 4.76
C LEU A 27 7.82 4.63 5.61
N VAL A 28 7.88 4.83 6.93
CA VAL A 28 6.83 4.42 7.86
C VAL A 28 5.52 5.15 7.54
N LEU A 29 5.56 6.47 7.32
CA LEU A 29 4.37 7.25 6.97
C LEU A 29 3.75 6.78 5.65
N THR A 30 4.57 6.54 4.62
CA THR A 30 4.12 6.03 3.33
C THR A 30 3.48 4.66 3.46
N PHE A 31 4.12 3.76 4.22
CA PHE A 31 3.60 2.41 4.48
C PHE A 31 2.27 2.46 5.22
N MET A 32 2.16 3.31 6.26
CA MET A 32 0.90 3.53 6.98
C MET A 32 -0.20 4.07 6.06
N TRP A 33 0.13 5.02 5.18
CA TRP A 33 -0.81 5.59 4.24
C TRP A 33 -1.34 4.56 3.23
N ILE A 34 -0.44 3.75 2.65
CA ILE A 34 -0.79 2.66 1.74
C ILE A 34 -1.70 1.64 2.46
N ARG A 35 -1.34 1.20 3.67
CA ARG A 35 -2.16 0.26 4.45
C ARG A 35 -3.56 0.79 4.72
N ARG A 36 -3.70 2.08 5.03
CA ARG A 36 -5.01 2.70 5.26
C ARG A 36 -5.83 2.77 3.99
N LYS A 37 -5.22 3.11 2.85
CA LYS A 37 -5.89 3.13 1.54
C LYS A 37 -6.32 1.74 1.09
N SER A 38 -5.48 0.73 1.30
CA SER A 38 -5.74 -0.66 0.91
C SER A 38 -7.02 -1.21 1.58
N LYS A 39 -7.24 -0.95 2.88
CA LYS A 39 -8.48 -1.39 3.56
C LYS A 39 -9.75 -0.77 2.97
N LYS A 40 -9.69 0.48 2.52
CA LYS A 40 -10.84 1.16 1.88
C LYS A 40 -11.12 0.55 0.50
N GLN A 41 -10.06 0.30 -0.27
CA GLN A 41 -10.16 -0.33 -1.58
C GLN A 41 -10.69 -1.76 -1.50
N GLU A 42 -10.30 -2.53 -0.48
CA GLU A 42 -10.82 -3.89 -0.29
C GLU A 42 -12.34 -3.90 -0.07
N LEU A 43 -12.86 -2.97 0.74
CA LEU A 43 -14.29 -2.87 0.98
C LEU A 43 -15.05 -2.45 -0.29
N GLU A 44 -14.56 -1.41 -0.99
CA GLU A 44 -15.17 -0.94 -2.23
C GLU A 44 -15.15 -2.03 -3.32
N ALA A 45 -14.07 -2.81 -3.41
CA ALA A 45 -13.98 -3.93 -4.36
C ALA A 45 -14.99 -5.04 -4.04
N LYS A 46 -15.15 -5.40 -2.75
CA LYS A 46 -16.15 -6.40 -2.33
C LYS A 46 -17.57 -5.97 -2.66
N GLU A 47 -17.94 -4.72 -2.37
CA GLU A 47 -19.26 -4.18 -2.71
C GLU A 47 -19.51 -4.20 -4.23
N PHE A 48 -18.49 -3.90 -5.02
CA PHE A 48 -18.58 -3.94 -6.48
C PHE A 48 -18.74 -5.38 -7.00
N GLU A 49 -17.97 -6.34 -6.49
CA GLU A 49 -18.11 -7.76 -6.83
C GLU A 49 -19.50 -8.30 -6.48
N GLU A 50 -20.03 -7.98 -5.30
CA GLU A 50 -21.36 -8.40 -4.88
C GLU A 50 -22.47 -7.86 -5.80
N ARG A 51 -22.37 -6.60 -6.24
CA ARG A 51 -23.31 -6.00 -7.20
C ARG A 51 -23.29 -6.75 -8.53
N ILE A 52 -22.11 -6.98 -9.11
CA ILE A 52 -21.99 -7.74 -10.38
C ILE A 52 -22.54 -9.16 -10.23
N LEU A 53 -22.24 -9.84 -9.12
CA LEU A 53 -22.75 -11.19 -8.85
C LEU A 53 -24.27 -11.21 -8.69
N ARG A 54 -24.86 -10.16 -8.12
CA ARG A 54 -26.31 -10.02 -8.00
C ARG A 54 -26.95 -9.78 -9.37
N GLU A 55 -26.44 -8.83 -10.15
CA GLU A 55 -26.93 -8.55 -11.50
C GLU A 55 -26.84 -9.79 -12.40
N ARG A 56 -25.73 -10.56 -12.32
CA ARG A 56 -25.61 -11.82 -13.07
C ARG A 56 -26.56 -12.91 -12.61
N ARG A 57 -26.89 -12.98 -11.32
CA ARG A 57 -27.90 -13.93 -10.82
C ARG A 57 -29.29 -13.56 -11.31
N GLU A 58 -29.65 -12.28 -11.24
CA GLU A 58 -30.92 -11.75 -11.73
C GLU A 58 -31.04 -11.96 -13.26
N GLN A 59 -29.98 -11.75 -14.04
CA GLN A 59 -29.97 -12.06 -15.48
C GLN A 59 -30.17 -13.55 -15.75
N LYS A 60 -29.45 -14.44 -15.05
CA LYS A 60 -29.63 -15.89 -15.21
C LYS A 60 -31.02 -16.36 -14.81
N GLU A 61 -31.60 -15.80 -13.76
CA GLU A 61 -32.95 -16.12 -13.30
C GLU A 61 -34.02 -15.62 -14.29
N ASN A 62 -33.77 -14.50 -14.97
CA ASN A 62 -34.62 -13.96 -16.03
C ASN A 62 -34.41 -14.62 -17.41
N GLU A 63 -33.27 -15.29 -17.64
CA GLU A 63 -33.01 -16.13 -18.83
C GLU A 63 -33.57 -17.55 -18.68
N HIS A 64 -33.74 -18.05 -17.45
CA HIS A 64 -34.29 -19.37 -17.16
C HIS A 64 -35.81 -19.50 -16.85
N PRO A 65 -36.68 -18.47 -16.94
CA PRO A 65 -38.11 -18.68 -16.78
C PRO A 65 -38.69 -19.15 -18.12
N GLN A 66 -39.30 -20.33 -18.08
CA GLN A 66 -40.20 -20.91 -19.08
C GLN A 66 -39.54 -21.75 -20.19
N ASN A 67 -39.18 -22.99 -19.86
CA ASN A 67 -39.49 -24.17 -20.68
C ASN A 67 -40.41 -25.08 -19.86
#